data_AF-A0AA41QII4-F1
#
_entry.id   AF-A0AA41QII4-F1
#
_cell.length_a   1.000
_cell.length_b   1.000
_cell.length_c   1.000
_cell.angle_alpha   90.00
_cell.angle_beta   90.00
_cell.angle_gamma   90.00
#
_symmetry.space_group_name_H-M   'P 1'
#
loop_
_entity.id
_entity.type
_entity.pdbx_description
1 polymer ?
#
loop_
_entity_poly.entity_id
_entity_poly.type
_entity_poly.pdbx_seq_one_letter_code
_entity_poly.pdbx_strand_id
1 'polypeptide(L)'
;MIDTNAQGTNEAGVTARVKSVTISDDATVLGVVLSFDSRATNYVELADADTYLSYGDNQRLHLRQIADNPYLRISNGQSLTGELVFPGAIPVDTKEISLVFNDGNEGSDTSAPGLVVTVPLAAQ
;
A
#
# COMPACT_ATOMS: atom_id res chain seq x y z
N MET A 1 4.95 14.91 8.82
CA MET A 1 4.48 13.55 9.18
C MET A 1 3.05 13.68 9.66
N ILE A 2 2.18 12.81 9.18
CA ILE A 2 0.77 12.71 9.50
C ILE A 2 0.56 11.32 10.07
N ASP A 3 0.07 11.22 11.31
CA ASP A 3 -0.30 9.94 11.90
C ASP A 3 -1.69 9.52 11.41
N THR A 4 -1.84 8.25 11.09
CA THR A 4 -3.11 7.70 10.61
C THR A 4 -3.28 6.27 11.08
N ASN A 5 -4.50 5.77 10.95
CA ASN A 5 -4.84 4.38 11.23
C ASN A 5 -5.68 3.76 10.11
N ALA A 6 -5.50 4.27 8.89
CA ALA A 6 -6.18 3.75 7.72
C ALA A 6 -5.83 2.27 7.53
N GLN A 7 -6.85 1.47 7.22
CA GLN A 7 -6.67 0.06 6.99
C GLN A 7 -7.63 -0.45 5.92
N GLY A 8 -7.20 -1.49 5.22
CA GLY A 8 -8.04 -2.24 4.30
C GLY A 8 -7.73 -3.72 4.38
N THR A 9 -8.70 -4.53 3.96
CA THR A 9 -8.59 -5.98 3.87
C THR A 9 -9.16 -6.46 2.55
N ASN A 10 -8.73 -7.63 2.09
CA ASN A 10 -9.34 -8.30 0.95
C ASN A 10 -9.70 -9.77 1.27
N GLU A 11 -10.33 -10.43 0.30
CA GLU A 11 -10.87 -11.78 0.43
C GLU A 11 -9.79 -12.86 0.49
N ALA A 12 -8.61 -12.60 -0.11
CA ALA A 12 -7.47 -13.50 -0.04
C ALA A 12 -6.87 -13.64 1.37
N GLY A 13 -7.12 -12.66 2.26
CA GLY A 13 -6.63 -12.65 3.65
C GLY A 13 -5.55 -11.61 3.94
N VAL A 14 -5.36 -10.63 3.06
CA VAL A 14 -4.43 -9.51 3.30
C VAL A 14 -5.07 -8.47 4.20
N THR A 15 -4.30 -7.95 5.15
CA THR A 15 -4.61 -6.74 5.90
C THR A 15 -3.48 -5.74 5.72
N ALA A 16 -3.78 -4.58 5.16
CA ALA A 16 -2.84 -3.47 5.08
C ALA A 16 -3.26 -2.36 6.04
N ARG A 17 -2.34 -1.90 6.87
CA ARG A 17 -2.53 -0.77 7.80
C ARG A 17 -1.47 0.28 7.52
N VAL A 18 -1.91 1.50 7.27
CA VAL A 18 -1.06 2.68 7.15
C VAL A 18 -1.05 3.38 8.50
N LYS A 19 0.14 3.54 9.08
CA LYS A 19 0.38 4.14 10.40
C LYS A 19 0.78 5.61 10.30
N SER A 20 1.51 5.96 9.25
CA SER A 20 1.97 7.34 9.05
C SER A 20 2.15 7.65 7.57
N VAL A 21 2.04 8.93 7.24
CA VAL A 21 2.37 9.50 5.94
C VAL A 21 3.38 10.63 6.13
N THR A 22 4.50 10.57 5.43
CA THR A 22 5.48 11.66 5.37
C THR A 22 5.56 12.17 3.95
N ILE A 23 5.13 13.40 3.73
CA ILE A 23 5.20 14.08 2.44
C ILE A 23 6.41 15.02 2.47
N SER A 24 7.25 14.93 1.45
CA SER A 24 8.39 15.82 1.21
C SER A 24 8.47 16.15 -0.28
N ASP A 25 9.37 17.06 -0.65
CA ASP A 25 9.53 17.50 -2.04
C ASP A 25 10.03 16.37 -2.96
N ASP A 26 10.79 15.41 -2.42
CA ASP A 26 11.41 14.33 -3.21
C ASP A 26 10.60 13.02 -3.20
N ALA A 27 9.88 12.75 -2.10
CA ALA A 27 9.15 11.51 -1.92
C ALA A 27 8.00 11.64 -0.92
N THR A 28 6.99 10.80 -1.12
CA THR A 28 5.99 10.44 -0.12
C THR A 28 6.34 9.07 0.46
N VAL A 29 6.37 8.97 1.78
CA VAL A 29 6.71 7.73 2.50
C VAL A 29 5.54 7.31 3.38
N LEU A 30 5.10 6.06 3.26
CA LEU A 30 4.08 5.48 4.14
C LEU A 30 4.73 4.53 5.13
N GLY A 31 4.51 4.75 6.43
CA GLY A 31 4.78 3.74 7.44
C GLY A 31 3.65 2.72 7.47
N VAL A 32 3.93 1.44 7.23
CA VAL A 32 2.92 0.40 7.07
C VAL A 32 3.15 -0.84 7.93
N VAL A 33 2.05 -1.56 8.17
CA VAL A 33 2.05 -2.97 8.54
C VAL A 33 1.19 -3.72 7.54
N LEU A 34 1.76 -4.69 6.84
CA LEU A 34 1.08 -5.55 5.89
C LEU A 34 1.09 -6.97 6.46
N SER A 35 -0.06 -7.57 6.65
CA SER A 35 -0.21 -8.91 7.21
C SER A 35 -0.96 -9.80 6.25
N PHE A 36 -0.65 -11.10 6.29
CA PHE A 36 -1.32 -12.09 5.47
C PHE A 36 -1.63 -13.35 6.29
N ASP A 37 -2.92 -13.72 6.35
CA ASP A 37 -3.39 -14.97 6.95
C ASP A 37 -4.48 -15.56 6.07
N SER A 38 -4.25 -16.77 5.55
CA SER A 38 -5.15 -17.43 4.61
C SER A 38 -5.16 -18.94 4.79
N ARG A 39 -6.23 -19.58 4.35
CA ARG A 39 -6.29 -21.05 4.21
C ARG A 39 -6.12 -21.53 2.78
N ALA A 40 -6.04 -20.62 1.81
CA ALA A 40 -6.05 -20.94 0.38
C ALA A 40 -4.66 -21.09 -0.22
N THR A 41 -3.65 -20.37 0.30
CA THR A 41 -2.29 -20.31 -0.25
C THR A 41 -1.25 -20.11 0.86
N ASN A 42 0.02 -20.24 0.52
CA ASN A 42 1.15 -20.10 1.45
C ASN A 42 1.81 -18.72 1.41
N TYR A 43 1.56 -17.92 0.38
CA TYR A 43 2.07 -16.55 0.26
C TYR A 43 1.24 -15.76 -0.74
N VAL A 44 1.38 -14.44 -0.71
CA VAL A 44 0.92 -13.51 -1.73
C VAL A 44 1.99 -12.48 -2.04
N GLU A 45 1.88 -11.83 -3.19
CA GLU A 45 2.72 -10.73 -3.64
C GLU A 45 1.86 -9.48 -3.79
N LEU A 46 2.28 -8.36 -3.21
CA LEU A 46 1.52 -7.10 -3.22
C LEU A 46 2.06 -6.10 -4.23
N ALA A 47 3.09 -6.46 -4.99
CA ALA A 47 3.65 -5.66 -6.07
C ALA A 47 4.04 -6.55 -7.27
N ASP A 48 3.18 -7.51 -7.59
CA ASP A 48 3.31 -8.32 -8.83
C ASP A 48 2.67 -7.61 -10.03
N ALA A 49 1.60 -6.84 -9.78
CA ALA A 49 1.03 -5.86 -10.70
C ALA A 49 1.27 -4.42 -10.22
N ASP A 50 0.68 -3.43 -10.90
CA ASP A 50 0.95 -2.01 -10.65
C ASP A 50 0.52 -1.62 -9.22
N THR A 51 1.48 -1.18 -8.40
CA THR A 51 1.27 -0.76 -7.00
C THR A 51 1.73 0.69 -6.82
N TYR A 52 0.84 1.55 -6.36
CA TYR A 52 1.02 3.00 -6.39
C TYR A 52 0.19 3.74 -5.33
N LEU A 53 0.53 5.01 -5.12
CA LEU A 53 -0.33 5.98 -4.47
C LEU A 53 -1.13 6.73 -5.52
N SER A 54 -2.46 6.70 -5.43
CA SER A 54 -3.36 7.55 -6.22
C SER A 54 -3.70 8.81 -5.43
N TYR A 55 -3.72 9.96 -6.10
CA TYR A 55 -4.16 11.23 -5.54
C TYR A 55 -4.88 12.05 -6.61
N GLY A 56 -6.08 12.56 -6.31
CA GLY A 56 -6.90 13.28 -7.29
C GLY A 56 -7.25 12.44 -8.53
N ASP A 57 -7.64 13.12 -9.61
CA ASP A 57 -8.05 12.48 -10.86
C ASP A 57 -6.82 12.05 -11.68
N ASN A 58 -6.61 10.73 -11.80
CA ASN A 58 -5.57 10.07 -12.61
C ASN A 58 -4.11 10.41 -12.26
N GLN A 59 -3.82 11.06 -11.12
CA GLN A 59 -2.43 11.26 -10.70
C GLN A 59 -1.98 10.11 -9.79
N ARG A 60 -0.75 9.63 -10.02
CA ARG A 60 -0.20 8.51 -9.26
C ARG A 60 1.31 8.64 -9.04
N LEU A 61 1.77 8.18 -7.88
CA LEU A 61 3.19 7.94 -7.58
C LEU A 61 3.42 6.44 -7.48
N HIS A 62 4.34 5.90 -8.28
CA HIS A 62 4.64 4.47 -8.28
C HIS A 62 5.52 4.09 -7.09
N LEU A 63 5.32 2.87 -6.58
CA LEU A 63 6.18 2.31 -5.54
C LEU A 63 7.62 2.18 -6.05
N ARG A 64 8.58 2.70 -5.29
CA ARG A 64 9.99 2.38 -5.50
C ARG A 64 10.23 0.91 -5.16
N GLN A 65 10.91 0.19 -6.06
CA GLN A 65 11.31 -1.20 -5.79
C GLN A 65 12.09 -1.34 -4.48
N ILE A 66 11.75 -2.38 -3.73
CA ILE A 66 12.41 -2.74 -2.48
C ILE A 66 13.42 -3.83 -2.81
N ALA A 67 14.71 -3.53 -2.67
CA ALA A 67 15.79 -4.38 -3.18
C ALA A 67 15.69 -5.85 -2.72
N ASP A 68 15.41 -6.08 -1.43
CA ASP A 68 15.38 -7.42 -0.85
C ASP A 68 14.00 -8.09 -0.91
N ASN A 69 12.95 -7.37 -1.35
CA ASN A 69 11.60 -7.90 -1.50
C ASN A 69 10.82 -7.12 -2.58
N PRO A 70 11.21 -7.21 -3.86
CA PRO A 70 10.68 -6.34 -4.91
C PRO A 70 9.20 -6.53 -5.18
N TYR A 71 8.65 -7.71 -4.88
CA TYR A 71 7.24 -8.08 -5.07
C TYR A 71 6.38 -7.89 -3.80
N LEU A 72 6.96 -7.37 -2.71
CA LEU A 72 6.30 -7.27 -1.40
C LEU A 72 5.66 -8.61 -0.97
N ARG A 73 6.40 -9.72 -1.14
CA ARG A 73 5.92 -11.05 -0.79
C ARG A 73 5.71 -11.15 0.72
N ILE A 74 4.54 -11.64 1.13
CA ILE A 74 4.21 -11.95 2.52
C ILE A 74 3.88 -13.44 2.61
N SER A 75 4.62 -14.18 3.44
CA SER A 75 4.27 -15.57 3.71
C SER A 75 3.07 -15.65 4.66
N ASN A 76 2.29 -16.71 4.53
CA ASN A 76 1.10 -16.93 5.34
C ASN A 76 1.43 -16.98 6.84
N GLY A 77 0.63 -16.28 7.65
CA GLY A 77 0.84 -16.11 9.09
C GLY A 77 1.92 -15.07 9.45
N GLN A 78 2.39 -14.27 8.48
CA GLN A 78 3.43 -13.27 8.70
C GLN A 78 2.94 -11.84 8.47
N SER A 79 3.75 -10.91 8.97
CA SER A 79 3.60 -9.47 8.75
C SER A 79 4.91 -8.86 8.26
N LEU A 80 4.82 -7.96 7.30
CA LEU A 80 5.86 -6.99 6.97
C LEU A 80 5.56 -5.68 7.71
N THR A 81 6.56 -5.12 8.38
CA THR A 81 6.49 -3.77 8.97
C THR A 81 7.64 -2.96 8.41
N GLY A 82 7.34 -1.74 7.95
CA GLY A 82 8.37 -0.89 7.36
C GLY A 82 7.79 0.30 6.62
N GLU A 83 8.56 0.81 5.66
CA GLU A 83 8.22 1.98 4.87
C GLU A 83 8.03 1.61 3.40
N LEU A 84 6.99 2.17 2.78
CA LEU A 84 6.82 2.18 1.33
C LEU A 84 7.17 3.57 0.81
N VAL A 85 8.08 3.65 -0.15
CA VAL A 85 8.58 4.91 -0.68
C VAL A 85 8.04 5.14 -2.09
N PHE A 86 7.39 6.28 -2.28
CA PHE A 86 6.81 6.71 -3.55
C PHE A 86 7.51 8.00 -3.98
N PRO A 87 8.41 7.95 -4.99
CA PRO A 87 9.11 9.13 -5.47
C PRO A 87 8.12 10.17 -6.01
N GLY A 88 8.31 11.44 -5.62
CA GLY A 88 7.42 12.55 -5.94
C GLY A 88 6.65 13.09 -4.74
N ALA A 89 6.06 14.27 -4.94
CA ALA A 89 5.35 15.01 -3.92
C ALA A 89 3.84 15.00 -4.17
N ILE A 90 3.06 14.90 -3.10
CA ILE A 90 1.60 15.10 -3.12
C ILE A 90 1.30 16.59 -2.86
N PRO A 91 0.39 17.23 -3.62
CA PRO A 91 -0.02 18.61 -3.36
C PRO A 91 -0.54 18.81 -1.93
N VAL A 92 -0.17 19.93 -1.31
CA VAL A 92 -0.49 20.26 0.11
C VAL A 92 -2.00 20.34 0.40
N ASP A 93 -2.81 20.62 -0.60
CA ASP A 93 -4.27 20.69 -0.49
C ASP A 93 -4.97 19.32 -0.61
N THR A 94 -4.24 18.27 -0.98
CA THR A 94 -4.74 16.89 -1.06
C THR A 94 -5.27 16.43 0.30
N LYS A 95 -6.53 16.01 0.34
CA LYS A 95 -7.21 15.60 1.59
C LYS A 95 -7.12 14.12 1.86
N GLU A 96 -6.94 13.32 0.82
CA GLU A 96 -6.86 11.87 0.90
C GLU A 96 -6.01 11.33 -0.25
N ILE A 97 -5.43 10.15 -0.02
CA ILE A 97 -4.76 9.35 -1.04
C ILE A 97 -5.26 7.92 -0.95
N SER A 98 -5.08 7.17 -2.03
CA SER A 98 -5.36 5.73 -2.05
C SER A 98 -4.06 4.97 -2.27
N LEU A 99 -3.70 4.10 -1.32
CA LEU A 99 -2.67 3.09 -1.52
C LEU A 99 -3.29 1.92 -2.26
N VAL A 100 -2.87 1.72 -3.51
CA VAL A 100 -3.37 0.69 -4.41
C VAL A 100 -2.32 -0.38 -4.56
N PHE A 101 -2.67 -1.63 -4.26
CA PHE A 101 -1.87 -2.82 -4.50
C PHE A 101 -2.47 -3.61 -5.65
N ASN A 102 -1.60 -4.08 -6.56
CA ASN A 102 -1.94 -4.95 -7.69
C ASN A 102 -3.18 -4.46 -8.46
N ASP A 103 -3.13 -3.24 -9.00
CA ASP A 103 -4.24 -2.67 -9.74
C ASP A 103 -4.73 -3.58 -10.87
N GLY A 104 -6.05 -3.67 -11.03
CA GLY A 104 -6.72 -4.57 -11.97
C GLY A 104 -6.95 -6.00 -11.48
N ASN A 105 -6.30 -6.45 -10.40
CA ASN A 105 -6.51 -7.80 -9.86
C ASN A 105 -7.72 -7.84 -8.91
N GLU A 106 -8.38 -9.00 -8.85
CA GLU A 106 -9.46 -9.24 -7.89
C GLU A 106 -8.91 -9.37 -6.46
N GLY A 107 -9.70 -8.98 -5.46
CA GLY A 107 -9.32 -9.14 -4.05
C GLY A 107 -9.22 -10.59 -3.57
N SER A 108 -9.77 -11.53 -4.36
CA SER A 108 -9.75 -12.97 -4.10
C SER A 108 -8.56 -13.70 -4.73
N ASP A 109 -7.73 -13.02 -5.53
CA ASP A 109 -6.58 -13.65 -6.19
C ASP A 109 -5.61 -14.22 -5.15
N THR A 110 -5.30 -15.50 -5.27
CA THR A 110 -4.49 -16.24 -4.28
C THR A 110 -2.98 -16.10 -4.49
N SER A 111 -2.55 -15.29 -5.46
CA SER A 111 -1.16 -15.02 -5.78
C SER A 111 -0.84 -13.53 -5.66
N ALA A 112 -1.65 -12.66 -6.27
CA ALA A 112 -1.43 -11.22 -6.34
C ALA A 112 -2.74 -10.46 -6.11
N PRO A 113 -3.35 -10.53 -4.92
CA PRO A 113 -4.66 -9.95 -4.69
C PRO A 113 -4.65 -8.44 -4.78
N GLY A 114 -5.70 -7.89 -5.40
CA GLY A 114 -5.96 -6.46 -5.40
C GLY A 114 -6.34 -5.95 -4.02
N LEU A 115 -5.91 -4.74 -3.67
CA LEU A 115 -6.34 -4.04 -2.46
C LEU A 115 -6.21 -2.53 -2.61
N VAL A 116 -7.23 -1.79 -2.19
CA VAL A 116 -7.18 -0.33 -2.08
C VAL A 116 -7.39 0.08 -0.63
N VAL A 117 -6.49 0.91 -0.10
CA VAL A 117 -6.61 1.53 1.22
C VAL A 117 -6.72 3.04 1.05
N THR A 118 -7.87 3.61 1.37
CA THR A 118 -8.05 5.07 1.44
C THR A 118 -7.43 5.60 2.72
N VAL A 119 -6.51 6.55 2.58
CA VAL A 119 -5.76 7.17 3.68
C VAL A 119 -6.14 8.66 3.74
N PRO A 120 -6.86 9.11 4.78
CA PRO A 120 -7.09 10.52 4.98
C PRO A 120 -5.75 11.17 5.37
N LEU A 121 -5.42 12.28 4.70
CA LEU A 121 -4.23 13.07 5.01
C LEU A 121 -4.47 14.11 6.09
N ALA A 122 -5.75 14.32 6.47
CA ALA A 122 -6.22 15.40 7.32
C ALA A 122 -5.71 16.78 6.86
N ALA A 123 -6.63 17.67 6.52
CA ALA A 123 -6.27 19.07 6.43
C ALA A 123 -5.71 19.50 7.80
N GLN A 124 -4.52 20.11 7.81
CA GLN A 124 -4.19 21.06 8.87
C GLN A 124 -5.30 22.10 9.01
#